data_AF-A0A1S4A0Q7-F1
#
_entry.id   AF-A0A1S4A0Q7-F1
#
_cell.length_a   1.000
_cell.length_b   1.000
_cell.length_c   1.000
_cell.angle_alpha   90.00
_cell.angle_beta   90.00
_cell.angle_gamma   90.00
#
_symmetry.space_group_name_H-M   'P 1'
#
loop_
_entity.id
_entity.type
_entity.pdbx_description
1 polymer ?
#
loop_
_entity_poly.entity_id
_entity_poly.type
_entity_poly.pdbx_seq_one_letter_code
_entity_poly.pdbx_strand_id
1 'polypeptide(L)'
;MKAWRAKEIATAMIRGSLSDSYKELPKYFYMLEHTNPGTVTKLHKSEDGCFLYAYVSLYASIKGWEHCRPIMVVDESFLKAAYKGIILTACTQDGAVGIKLYNYVYDLYNCLNPNIYFIKGIFGVREGLCIVSDRNESIFNATKVVYPEVPHYICMFHLWQNVKRTFKKHHKQLQDIFFALARAYTIEKFEYHMTEMCKIDPRVQSYLFKISYERWSRAYSKVKRSMVMTSNIAESINAVNKDARELPWNNKNRKSVMETSTELGEKYDKLLRENLIASEQMTVRPATEQLYTMFEGVRQNIVCLEEGTCSCRKFQMDELPCLHAWEVLKNQQLKPGQYCSFYYKKDSLLRTYEFPMHPMPDESLWVIPTEVLEDVVLPPKGRRNLGRPRKERLKPA
;
A
#
# COMPACT_ATOMS: atom_id res chain seq x y z
N MET A 1 4.62 35.55 -25.59
CA MET A 1 5.13 34.58 -24.60
C MET A 1 4.17 33.39 -24.54
N LYS A 2 4.60 32.13 -24.73
CA LYS A 2 3.67 30.97 -24.65
C LYS A 2 3.15 30.84 -23.20
N ALA A 3 1.84 30.67 -23.00
CA ALA A 3 1.18 30.67 -21.67
C ALA A 3 1.82 29.73 -20.63
N TRP A 4 2.42 28.62 -21.07
CA TRP A 4 3.18 27.73 -20.19
C TRP A 4 4.43 28.40 -19.59
N ARG A 5 5.18 29.16 -20.38
CA ARG A 5 6.41 29.82 -19.92
C ARG A 5 6.09 30.96 -18.95
N ALA A 6 4.98 31.68 -19.18
CA ALA A 6 4.46 32.67 -18.24
C ALA A 6 4.04 32.02 -16.90
N LYS A 7 3.40 30.84 -16.94
CA LYS A 7 3.05 30.07 -15.74
C LYS A 7 4.28 29.59 -14.96
N GLU A 8 5.31 29.07 -15.64
CA GLU A 8 6.55 28.64 -14.96
C GLU A 8 7.28 29.83 -14.33
N ILE A 9 7.34 30.98 -15.01
CA ILE A 9 7.92 32.22 -14.45
C ILE A 9 7.12 32.70 -13.23
N ALA A 10 5.78 32.76 -13.33
CA ALA A 10 4.93 33.12 -12.20
C ALA A 10 5.04 32.12 -11.03
N THR A 11 5.17 30.83 -11.31
CA THR A 11 5.36 29.81 -10.27
C THR A 11 6.73 29.97 -9.60
N ALA A 12 7.79 30.27 -10.36
CA ALA A 12 9.11 30.54 -9.83
C ALA A 12 9.17 31.84 -9.01
N MET A 13 8.40 32.87 -9.40
CA MET A 13 8.26 34.11 -8.62
C MET A 13 7.54 33.89 -7.29
N ILE A 14 6.57 32.96 -7.23
CA ILE A 14 5.78 32.69 -6.02
C ILE A 14 6.46 31.66 -5.10
N ARG A 15 7.18 30.67 -5.66
CA ARG A 15 7.68 29.50 -4.92
C ARG A 15 9.22 29.37 -4.93
N GLY A 16 9.93 30.34 -5.48
CA GLY A 16 11.36 30.24 -5.76
C GLY A 16 11.67 29.30 -6.93
N SER A 17 12.96 29.18 -7.28
CA SER A 17 13.36 28.25 -8.33
C SER A 17 13.43 26.82 -7.79
N LEU A 18 13.16 25.83 -8.65
CA LEU A 18 13.37 24.41 -8.29
C LEU A 18 14.81 24.10 -7.89
N SER A 19 15.78 24.92 -8.32
CA SER A 19 17.18 24.79 -7.93
C SER A 19 17.42 25.28 -6.50
N ASP A 20 16.68 26.29 -6.06
CA ASP A 20 16.81 26.84 -4.72
C ASP A 20 16.14 25.94 -3.68
N SER A 21 15.06 25.24 -4.06
CA SER A 21 14.41 24.26 -3.18
C SER A 21 15.36 23.15 -2.67
N TYR A 22 16.41 22.81 -3.42
CA TYR A 22 17.41 21.84 -2.94
C TYR A 22 18.26 22.40 -1.79
N LYS A 23 18.57 23.69 -1.81
CA LYS A 23 19.32 24.38 -0.74
C LYS A 23 18.54 24.45 0.56
N GLU A 24 17.21 24.38 0.48
CA GLU A 24 16.32 24.40 1.64
C GLU A 24 16.16 23.03 2.31
N LEU A 25 16.56 21.94 1.66
CA LEU A 25 16.36 20.58 2.18
C LEU A 25 17.02 20.34 3.56
N PRO A 26 18.28 20.74 3.81
CA PRO A 26 18.92 20.52 5.12
C PRO A 26 18.18 21.23 6.25
N LYS A 27 17.82 22.51 6.03
CA LYS A 27 17.01 23.30 6.97
C LYS A 27 15.66 22.65 7.23
N TYR A 28 14.97 22.24 6.17
CA TYR A 28 13.66 21.60 6.27
C TYR A 28 13.73 20.27 7.04
N PHE A 29 14.73 19.44 6.76
CA PHE A 29 14.92 18.15 7.43
C PHE A 29 15.28 18.33 8.90
N TYR A 30 16.20 19.23 9.22
CA TYR A 30 16.52 19.59 10.59
C TYR A 30 15.27 20.04 11.35
N MET A 31 14.51 20.98 10.79
CA MET A 31 13.30 21.46 11.44
C MET A 31 12.21 20.39 11.53
N LEU A 32 12.15 19.45 10.58
CA LEU A 32 11.19 18.34 10.62
C LEU A 32 11.50 17.40 11.77
N GLU A 33 12.77 17.04 11.98
CA GLU A 33 13.23 16.22 13.11
C GLU A 33 13.05 16.95 14.44
N HIS A 34 13.33 18.25 14.49
CA HIS A 34 13.18 19.06 15.69
C HIS A 34 11.70 19.23 16.08
N THR A 35 10.83 19.49 15.10
CA THR A 35 9.39 19.69 15.30
C THR A 35 8.67 18.38 15.60
N ASN A 36 9.18 17.26 15.07
CA ASN A 36 8.63 15.92 15.26
C ASN A 36 9.71 14.94 15.72
N PRO A 37 10.12 15.00 17.01
CA PRO A 37 11.19 14.16 17.55
C PRO A 37 10.97 12.68 17.27
N GLY A 38 12.03 11.99 16.85
CA GLY A 38 12.01 10.58 16.42
C GLY A 38 11.69 10.38 14.93
N THR A 39 11.39 11.45 14.19
CA THR A 39 11.39 11.42 12.73
C THR A 39 12.82 11.17 12.26
N VAL A 40 12.99 10.34 11.23
CA VAL A 40 14.30 10.02 10.67
C VAL A 40 14.38 10.59 9.27
N THR A 41 15.32 11.51 9.06
CA THR A 41 15.69 11.99 7.73
C THR A 41 17.14 11.64 7.43
N LYS A 42 17.46 11.50 6.15
CA LYS A 42 18.85 11.35 5.69
C LYS A 42 18.98 12.01 4.34
N LEU A 43 20.06 12.75 4.15
CA LEU A 43 20.35 13.44 2.90
C LEU A 43 21.70 12.99 2.36
N HIS A 44 21.71 12.53 1.12
CA HIS A 44 22.92 12.05 0.45
C HIS A 44 23.28 12.94 -0.73
N LYS A 45 24.55 13.34 -0.75
CA LYS A 45 25.16 14.21 -1.75
C LYS A 45 26.29 13.47 -2.48
N SER A 46 26.58 13.88 -3.71
CA SER A 46 27.81 13.49 -4.41
C SER A 46 29.02 14.16 -3.76
N GLU A 47 30.23 13.76 -4.18
CA GLU A 47 31.47 14.44 -3.80
C GLU A 47 31.43 15.95 -4.16
N ASP A 48 30.81 16.29 -5.30
CA ASP A 48 30.62 17.68 -5.73
C ASP A 48 29.48 18.43 -5.00
N GLY A 49 28.88 17.85 -3.95
CA GLY A 49 27.77 18.46 -3.20
C GLY A 49 26.40 18.45 -3.91
N CYS A 50 26.26 17.76 -5.04
CA CYS A 50 24.97 17.63 -5.73
C CYS A 50 24.06 16.61 -5.04
N PHE A 51 22.77 16.91 -5.00
CA PHE A 51 21.73 16.00 -4.50
C PHE A 51 21.75 14.66 -5.24
N LEU A 52 21.86 13.56 -4.50
CA LEU A 52 21.69 12.20 -5.02
C LEU A 52 20.33 11.64 -4.64
N TYR A 53 20.12 11.50 -3.34
CA TYR A 53 18.88 11.00 -2.77
C TYR A 53 18.67 11.43 -1.33
N ALA A 54 17.42 11.33 -0.88
CA ALA A 54 17.03 11.64 0.48
C ALA A 54 15.98 10.67 0.99
N TYR A 55 16.04 10.41 2.30
CA TYR A 55 15.08 9.60 3.04
C TYR A 55 14.34 10.47 4.05
N VAL A 56 13.04 10.22 4.20
CA VAL A 56 12.22 10.82 5.26
C VAL A 56 11.27 9.75 5.78
N SER A 57 11.26 9.48 7.07
CA SER A 57 10.32 8.58 7.77
C SER A 57 9.78 9.28 9.02
N LEU A 58 8.50 9.64 9.00
CA LEU A 58 7.87 10.38 10.10
C LEU A 58 7.69 9.50 11.34
N TYR A 59 7.96 10.03 12.53
CA TYR A 59 7.88 9.27 13.78
C TYR A 59 6.53 8.57 13.98
N ALA A 60 5.43 9.28 13.70
CA ALA A 60 4.09 8.72 13.78
C ALA A 60 3.88 7.51 12.85
N SER A 61 4.49 7.52 11.65
CA SER A 61 4.46 6.37 10.74
C SER A 61 5.33 5.21 11.25
N ILE A 62 6.50 5.51 11.82
CA ILE A 62 7.40 4.49 12.40
C ILE A 62 6.71 3.76 13.55
N LYS A 63 6.10 4.49 14.48
CA LYS A 63 5.38 3.90 15.61
C LYS A 63 4.05 3.27 15.22
N GLY A 64 3.32 3.89 14.29
CA GLY A 64 2.08 3.33 13.77
C GLY A 64 2.28 1.97 13.09
N TRP A 65 3.44 1.73 12.47
CA TRP A 65 3.77 0.47 11.78
C TRP A 65 3.50 -0.78 12.62
N GLU A 66 3.79 -0.75 13.91
CA GLU A 66 3.62 -1.89 14.82
C GLU A 66 2.14 -2.33 14.94
N HIS A 67 1.21 -1.41 14.72
CA HIS A 67 -0.23 -1.62 14.79
C HIS A 67 -0.90 -1.77 13.40
N CYS A 68 -0.09 -1.73 12.33
CA CYS A 68 -0.51 -2.06 10.97
C CYS A 68 -0.45 -3.55 10.73
N ARG A 69 -1.18 -4.00 9.70
CA ARG A 69 -0.91 -5.31 9.11
C ARG A 69 0.52 -5.37 8.58
N PRO A 70 1.20 -6.53 8.68
CA PRO A 70 2.54 -6.71 8.17
C PRO A 70 2.49 -6.90 6.63
N ILE A 71 1.98 -5.91 5.91
CA ILE A 71 1.90 -5.90 4.45
C ILE A 71 2.48 -4.58 3.97
N MET A 72 3.64 -4.63 3.34
CA MET A 72 4.32 -3.46 2.82
C MET A 72 4.06 -3.32 1.33
N VAL A 73 3.39 -2.25 0.93
CA VAL A 73 3.13 -1.92 -0.48
C VAL A 73 4.21 -0.94 -0.95
N VAL A 74 5.03 -1.34 -1.92
CA VAL A 74 6.11 -0.50 -2.46
C VAL A 74 5.78 -0.09 -3.90
N ASP A 75 5.89 1.20 -4.21
CA ASP A 75 5.61 1.76 -5.54
C ASP A 75 6.61 2.86 -5.89
N GLU A 76 6.97 2.92 -7.18
CA GLU A 76 7.77 4.00 -7.74
C GLU A 76 6.90 4.96 -8.54
N SER A 77 7.07 6.26 -8.29
CA SER A 77 6.40 7.30 -9.03
C SER A 77 7.36 8.38 -9.53
N PHE A 78 7.32 8.65 -10.83
CA PHE A 78 8.14 9.69 -11.44
C PHE A 78 7.72 11.09 -11.00
N LEU A 79 8.70 11.88 -10.55
CA LEU A 79 8.53 13.31 -10.31
C LEU A 79 8.36 14.05 -11.62
N LYS A 80 7.39 14.96 -11.65
CA LYS A 80 7.15 15.85 -12.81
C LYS A 80 7.97 17.14 -12.74
N ALA A 81 9.07 17.15 -11.99
CA ALA A 81 9.96 18.29 -11.82
C ALA A 81 11.00 18.40 -12.95
N ALA A 82 11.72 19.53 -13.01
CA ALA A 82 12.77 19.78 -13.99
C ALA A 82 13.87 18.70 -14.01
N TYR A 83 14.12 18.07 -12.85
CA TYR A 83 15.21 17.12 -12.62
C TYR A 83 14.79 15.63 -12.73
N LYS A 84 13.57 15.29 -13.19
CA LYS A 84 13.11 13.89 -13.46
C LYS A 84 13.50 12.82 -12.40
N GLY A 85 13.39 13.12 -11.11
CA GLY A 85 13.61 12.12 -10.06
C GLY A 85 12.49 11.07 -9.95
N ILE A 86 12.74 10.03 -9.17
CA ILE A 86 11.77 9.01 -8.76
C ILE A 86 11.46 9.23 -7.27
N ILE A 87 10.19 9.10 -6.89
CA ILE A 87 9.78 8.88 -5.50
C ILE A 87 9.51 7.39 -5.34
N LEU A 88 10.26 6.72 -4.47
CA LEU A 88 9.87 5.42 -3.94
C LEU A 88 9.01 5.64 -2.70
N THR A 89 7.82 5.05 -2.67
CA THR A 89 6.90 5.10 -1.53
C THR A 89 6.68 3.69 -1.01
N ALA A 90 6.84 3.48 0.29
CA ALA A 90 6.44 2.26 0.98
C ALA A 90 5.23 2.56 1.87
N CYS A 91 4.14 1.81 1.77
CA CYS A 91 2.85 2.05 2.43
C CYS A 91 2.34 0.77 3.11
N THR A 92 1.33 0.87 3.97
CA THR A 92 0.66 -0.30 4.55
C THR A 92 -0.84 -0.10 4.71
N GLN A 93 -1.58 -1.17 4.98
CA GLN A 93 -3.00 -1.11 5.28
C GLN A 93 -3.27 -1.16 6.79
N ASP A 94 -4.16 -0.28 7.26
CA ASP A 94 -4.68 -0.26 8.62
C ASP A 94 -6.12 -0.81 8.70
N GLY A 95 -6.69 -0.72 9.90
CA GLY A 95 -8.07 -1.05 10.21
C GLY A 95 -9.13 -0.12 9.58
N ALA A 96 -8.77 0.99 8.93
CA ALA A 96 -9.71 1.98 8.42
C ALA A 96 -9.66 2.03 6.89
N VAL A 97 -8.59 2.56 6.29
CA VAL A 97 -8.45 2.75 4.83
C VAL A 97 -6.99 2.73 4.34
N GLY A 98 -6.01 2.53 5.22
CA GLY A 98 -4.58 2.46 4.94
C GLY A 98 -3.77 3.50 5.71
N ILE A 99 -2.69 3.06 6.35
CA ILE A 99 -1.70 3.97 6.93
C ILE A 99 -0.76 4.42 5.83
N LYS A 100 -0.59 5.74 5.78
CA LYS A 100 0.47 6.38 5.01
C LYS A 100 1.77 6.18 5.77
N LEU A 101 2.55 5.19 5.36
CA LEU A 101 3.96 5.19 5.71
C LEU A 101 4.60 6.17 4.72
N TYR A 102 4.95 7.36 5.20
CA TYR A 102 5.68 8.30 4.37
C TYR A 102 7.13 7.94 4.44
N ASN A 103 7.58 7.09 3.52
CA ASN A 103 8.97 7.04 3.13
C ASN A 103 9.08 7.71 1.78
N TYR A 104 9.65 8.92 1.75
CA TYR A 104 10.13 9.47 0.49
C TYR A 104 11.54 9.00 0.29
N VAL A 105 11.77 8.28 -0.80
CA VAL A 105 13.09 8.27 -1.39
C VAL A 105 13.05 9.13 -2.63
N TYR A 106 13.69 10.29 -2.57
CA TYR A 106 13.99 11.05 -3.78
C TYR A 106 15.21 10.40 -4.42
N ASP A 107 15.10 9.85 -5.62
CA ASP A 107 16.23 9.18 -6.26
C ASP A 107 16.38 9.65 -7.70
N LEU A 108 17.54 10.21 -8.03
CA LEU A 108 17.89 10.59 -9.41
C LEU A 108 18.71 9.55 -10.17
N TYR A 109 19.26 8.57 -9.48
CA TYR A 109 20.22 7.61 -10.02
C TYR A 109 19.76 6.16 -9.96
N ASN A 110 18.54 5.91 -9.47
CA ASN A 110 17.92 4.59 -9.39
C ASN A 110 18.65 3.64 -8.40
N CYS A 111 19.09 4.19 -7.27
CA CYS A 111 19.71 3.56 -6.10
C CYS A 111 18.72 2.71 -5.26
N LEU A 112 17.97 1.81 -5.90
CA LEU A 112 16.90 1.05 -5.25
C LEU A 112 17.35 0.14 -4.09
N ASN A 113 18.52 -0.48 -4.18
CA ASN A 113 19.02 -1.32 -3.09
C ASN A 113 19.21 -0.52 -1.79
N PRO A 114 20.01 0.57 -1.76
CA PRO A 114 20.10 1.48 -0.61
C PRO A 114 18.73 1.91 -0.06
N ASN A 115 17.78 2.18 -0.96
CA ASN A 115 16.44 2.64 -0.60
C ASN A 115 15.65 1.60 0.17
N ILE A 116 15.66 0.36 -0.31
CA ILE A 116 15.00 -0.75 0.38
C ILE A 116 15.75 -1.10 1.68
N TYR A 117 17.09 -0.97 1.73
CA TYR A 117 17.84 -1.11 2.98
C TYR A 117 17.45 -0.09 4.04
N PHE A 118 17.23 1.17 3.65
CA PHE A 118 16.73 2.19 4.57
C PHE A 118 15.34 1.81 5.11
N ILE A 119 14.42 1.39 4.23
CA ILE A 119 13.09 0.91 4.62
C ILE A 119 13.19 -0.25 5.62
N LYS A 120 14.08 -1.23 5.36
CA LYS A 120 14.34 -2.35 6.29
C LYS A 120 14.92 -1.90 7.63
N GLY A 121 15.83 -0.94 7.62
CA GLY A 121 16.41 -0.40 8.85
C GLY A 121 15.38 0.31 9.75
N ILE A 122 14.38 0.96 9.15
CA ILE A 122 13.34 1.69 9.89
C ILE A 122 12.20 0.78 10.36
N PHE A 123 11.67 -0.07 9.47
CA PHE A 123 10.46 -0.86 9.75
C PHE A 123 10.72 -2.32 10.11
N GLY A 124 11.97 -2.78 9.96
CA GLY A 124 12.37 -4.14 10.30
C GLY A 124 11.68 -5.23 9.48
N VAL A 125 11.67 -6.43 10.06
CA VAL A 125 10.94 -7.61 9.56
C VAL A 125 10.06 -8.10 10.70
N ARG A 126 8.82 -8.50 10.38
CA ARG A 126 7.84 -9.00 11.33
C ARG A 126 7.27 -10.32 10.84
N GLU A 127 6.76 -11.14 11.75
CA GLU A 127 6.04 -12.35 11.38
C GLU A 127 4.88 -12.04 10.44
N GLY A 128 4.72 -12.86 9.39
CA GLY A 128 3.69 -12.66 8.38
C GLY A 128 3.95 -11.49 7.42
N LEU A 129 5.12 -10.84 7.48
CA LEU A 129 5.47 -9.77 6.55
C LEU A 129 5.42 -10.25 5.10
N CYS A 130 4.79 -9.46 4.24
CA CYS A 130 4.95 -9.60 2.80
C CYS A 130 5.06 -8.24 2.11
N ILE A 131 5.70 -8.25 0.94
CA ILE A 131 5.85 -7.06 0.11
C ILE A 131 4.94 -7.20 -1.10
N VAL A 132 4.20 -6.15 -1.43
CA VAL A 132 3.39 -6.04 -2.66
C VAL A 132 3.94 -4.86 -3.46
N SER A 133 4.30 -5.06 -4.72
CA SER A 133 4.66 -3.93 -5.58
C SER A 133 4.03 -4.04 -6.96
N ASP A 134 4.24 -3.02 -7.78
CA ASP A 134 4.08 -3.17 -9.22
C ASP A 134 5.05 -4.25 -9.77
N ARG A 135 4.93 -4.56 -11.07
CA ARG A 135 5.82 -5.53 -11.72
C ARG A 135 7.13 -4.88 -12.21
N ASN A 136 7.64 -3.88 -11.48
CA ASN A 136 8.95 -3.32 -11.77
C ASN A 136 10.04 -4.31 -11.35
N GLU A 137 10.85 -4.72 -12.32
CA GLU A 137 11.94 -5.68 -12.13
C GLU A 137 13.01 -5.14 -11.18
N SER A 138 13.22 -3.82 -11.16
CA SER A 138 14.19 -3.18 -10.26
C SER A 138 13.76 -3.27 -8.80
N ILE A 139 12.48 -2.99 -8.49
CA ILE A 139 11.92 -3.16 -7.14
C ILE A 139 12.02 -4.63 -6.72
N PHE A 140 11.62 -5.56 -7.60
CA PHE A 140 11.68 -6.98 -7.27
C PHE A 140 13.11 -7.46 -6.96
N ASN A 141 14.09 -7.06 -7.77
CA ASN A 141 15.47 -7.45 -7.54
C ASN A 141 16.00 -6.85 -6.23
N ALA A 142 15.66 -5.58 -5.94
CA ALA A 142 16.06 -4.94 -4.70
C ALA A 142 15.43 -5.58 -3.46
N THR A 143 14.12 -5.87 -3.49
CA THR A 143 13.44 -6.53 -2.38
C THR A 143 13.94 -7.95 -2.18
N LYS A 144 14.26 -8.69 -3.24
CA LYS A 144 14.85 -10.03 -3.13
C LYS A 144 16.24 -10.02 -2.48
N VAL A 145 17.05 -8.98 -2.71
CA VAL A 145 18.37 -8.83 -2.08
C VAL A 145 18.24 -8.43 -0.62
N VAL A 146 17.38 -7.46 -0.31
CA VAL A 146 17.28 -6.88 1.04
C VAL A 146 16.39 -7.69 1.98
N TYR A 147 15.37 -8.36 1.45
CA TYR A 147 14.41 -9.19 2.18
C TYR A 147 14.30 -10.60 1.56
N PRO A 148 15.39 -11.41 1.55
CA PRO A 148 15.37 -12.73 0.92
C PRO A 148 14.34 -13.68 1.54
N GLU A 149 14.01 -13.50 2.82
CA GLU A 149 13.05 -14.27 3.60
C GLU A 149 11.58 -13.82 3.44
N VAL A 150 11.33 -12.63 2.90
CA VAL A 150 9.99 -12.03 2.84
C VAL A 150 9.33 -12.33 1.48
N PRO A 151 8.14 -12.95 1.46
CA PRO A 151 7.42 -13.18 0.22
C PRO A 151 7.08 -11.89 -0.53
N HIS A 152 7.38 -11.86 -1.84
CA HIS A 152 7.08 -10.74 -2.73
C HIS A 152 5.98 -11.05 -3.73
N TYR A 153 4.92 -10.26 -3.67
CA TYR A 153 3.70 -10.37 -4.44
C TYR A 153 3.57 -9.23 -5.47
N ILE A 154 2.90 -9.56 -6.58
CA ILE A 154 2.67 -8.65 -7.70
C ILE A 154 1.26 -8.09 -7.60
N CYS A 155 1.13 -6.77 -7.75
CA CYS A 155 -0.15 -6.09 -7.89
C CYS A 155 -0.96 -6.69 -9.05
N MET A 156 -2.19 -7.18 -8.77
CA MET A 156 -3.03 -7.81 -9.79
C MET A 156 -3.43 -6.86 -10.92
N PHE A 157 -3.58 -5.56 -10.66
CA PHE A 157 -3.88 -4.57 -11.71
C PHE A 157 -2.70 -4.39 -12.66
N HIS A 158 -1.48 -4.31 -12.14
CA HIS A 158 -0.27 -4.24 -12.96
C HIS A 158 -0.03 -5.54 -13.74
N LEU A 159 -0.34 -6.69 -13.14
CA LEU A 159 -0.35 -7.97 -13.86
C LEU A 159 -1.39 -7.95 -14.99
N TRP A 160 -2.60 -7.46 -14.73
CA TRP A 160 -3.64 -7.30 -15.74
C TRP A 160 -3.19 -6.43 -16.91
N GLN A 161 -2.52 -5.29 -16.68
CA GLN A 161 -2.00 -4.45 -17.76
C GLN A 161 -1.02 -5.21 -18.67
N ASN A 162 -0.19 -6.09 -18.10
CA ASN A 162 0.69 -6.95 -18.87
C ASN A 162 -0.06 -8.01 -19.68
N VAL A 163 -1.08 -8.63 -19.07
CA VAL A 163 -1.98 -9.57 -19.76
C VAL A 163 -2.69 -8.86 -20.92
N LYS A 164 -3.30 -7.69 -20.67
CA LYS A 164 -3.96 -6.86 -21.67
C LYS A 164 -3.04 -6.52 -22.84
N ARG A 165 -1.78 -6.17 -22.57
CA ARG A 165 -0.78 -5.85 -23.60
C ARG A 165 -0.33 -7.07 -24.41
N THR A 166 -0.27 -8.24 -23.78
CA THR A 166 0.19 -9.50 -24.41
C THR A 166 -0.94 -10.12 -25.24
N PHE A 167 -2.15 -10.17 -24.71
CA PHE A 167 -3.33 -10.81 -25.30
C PHE A 167 -4.29 -9.76 -25.89
N LYS A 168 -3.75 -8.84 -26.71
CA LYS A 168 -4.48 -7.66 -27.21
C LYS A 168 -5.83 -7.98 -27.85
N LYS A 169 -5.92 -9.10 -28.58
CA LYS A 169 -7.14 -9.51 -29.30
C LYS A 169 -8.28 -9.92 -28.36
N HIS A 170 -7.96 -10.60 -27.26
CA HIS A 170 -8.95 -11.21 -26.36
C HIS A 170 -9.10 -10.48 -25.02
N HIS A 171 -8.35 -9.39 -24.79
CA HIS A 171 -8.28 -8.76 -23.47
C HIS A 171 -9.64 -8.34 -22.90
N LYS A 172 -10.62 -7.97 -23.72
CA LYS A 172 -11.93 -7.54 -23.21
C LYS A 172 -12.68 -8.71 -22.57
N GLN A 173 -12.64 -9.87 -23.21
CA GLN A 173 -13.27 -11.11 -22.72
C GLN A 173 -12.54 -11.69 -21.52
N LEU A 174 -11.21 -11.51 -21.46
CA LEU A 174 -10.38 -12.04 -20.37
C LEU A 174 -10.46 -11.21 -19.08
N GLN A 175 -10.91 -9.96 -19.13
CA GLN A 175 -10.77 -9.00 -18.02
C GLN A 175 -11.45 -9.46 -16.74
N ASP A 176 -12.75 -9.69 -16.79
CA ASP A 176 -13.53 -9.99 -15.58
C ASP A 176 -13.15 -11.37 -15.02
N ILE A 177 -12.89 -12.33 -15.90
CA ILE A 177 -12.45 -13.67 -15.54
C ILE A 177 -11.07 -13.61 -14.87
N PHE A 178 -10.13 -12.80 -15.37
CA PHE A 178 -8.82 -12.62 -14.75
C PHE A 178 -8.94 -12.07 -13.31
N PHE A 179 -9.79 -11.06 -13.09
CA PHE A 179 -9.95 -10.51 -11.74
C PHE A 179 -10.68 -11.47 -10.80
N ALA A 180 -11.63 -12.27 -11.32
CA ALA A 180 -12.26 -13.34 -10.55
C ALA A 180 -11.24 -14.45 -10.18
N LEU A 181 -10.41 -14.87 -11.15
CA LEU A 181 -9.30 -15.80 -10.97
C LEU A 181 -8.32 -15.33 -9.89
N ALA A 182 -7.83 -14.09 -10.00
CA ALA A 182 -6.85 -13.53 -9.06
C ALA A 182 -7.39 -13.44 -7.62
N ARG A 183 -8.70 -13.14 -7.46
CA ARG A 183 -9.37 -12.96 -6.17
C ARG A 183 -9.96 -14.25 -5.60
N ALA A 184 -9.94 -15.35 -6.34
CA ALA A 184 -10.47 -16.62 -5.90
C ALA A 184 -9.86 -17.03 -4.55
N TYR A 185 -10.72 -17.41 -3.59
CA TYR A 185 -10.30 -17.83 -2.26
C TYR A 185 -9.87 -19.30 -2.23
N THR A 186 -10.44 -20.15 -3.10
CA THR A 186 -10.17 -21.58 -3.17
C THR A 186 -9.47 -21.96 -4.47
N ILE A 187 -8.68 -23.03 -4.43
CA ILE A 187 -7.99 -23.58 -5.61
C ILE A 187 -9.02 -24.04 -6.64
N GLU A 188 -10.10 -24.69 -6.22
CA GLU A 188 -11.19 -25.11 -7.10
C GLU A 188 -11.78 -23.94 -7.92
N LYS A 189 -12.11 -22.82 -7.27
CA LYS A 189 -12.61 -21.62 -7.98
C LYS A 189 -11.55 -21.01 -8.88
N PHE A 190 -10.28 -21.07 -8.48
CA PHE A 190 -9.18 -20.64 -9.31
C PHE A 190 -9.09 -21.49 -10.59
N GLU A 191 -9.06 -22.82 -10.48
CA GLU A 191 -8.97 -23.72 -11.63
C GLU A 191 -10.18 -23.61 -12.55
N TYR A 192 -11.38 -23.40 -11.99
CA TYR A 192 -12.57 -23.07 -12.76
C TYR A 192 -12.35 -21.82 -13.63
N HIS A 193 -11.94 -20.70 -13.03
CA HIS A 193 -11.70 -19.47 -13.78
C HIS A 193 -10.52 -19.60 -14.76
N MET A 194 -9.50 -20.39 -14.43
CA MET A 194 -8.38 -20.67 -15.34
C MET A 194 -8.87 -21.40 -16.59
N THR A 195 -9.74 -22.41 -16.41
CA THR A 195 -10.38 -23.14 -17.50
C THR A 195 -11.21 -22.21 -18.39
N GLU A 196 -12.00 -21.32 -17.79
CA GLU A 196 -12.76 -20.31 -18.55
C GLU A 196 -11.85 -19.37 -19.35
N MET A 197 -10.71 -18.94 -18.80
CA MET A 197 -9.73 -18.15 -19.55
C MET A 197 -9.12 -18.94 -20.72
N CYS A 198 -8.84 -20.24 -20.52
CA CYS A 198 -8.25 -21.09 -21.55
C CYS A 198 -9.19 -21.35 -22.74
N LYS A 199 -10.50 -21.37 -22.50
CA LYS A 199 -11.51 -21.44 -23.58
C LYS A 199 -11.44 -20.23 -24.52
N ILE A 200 -11.02 -19.07 -24.01
CA ILE A 200 -10.85 -17.84 -24.80
C ILE A 200 -9.47 -17.79 -25.45
N ASP A 201 -8.41 -18.00 -24.66
CA ASP A 201 -7.04 -18.04 -25.16
C ASP A 201 -6.17 -19.01 -24.34
N PRO A 202 -5.87 -20.22 -24.86
CA PRO A 202 -5.17 -21.25 -24.10
C PRO A 202 -3.73 -20.86 -23.73
N ARG A 203 -3.14 -19.89 -24.44
CA ARG A 203 -1.77 -19.42 -24.16
C ARG A 203 -1.67 -18.70 -22.79
N VAL A 204 -2.78 -18.21 -22.26
CA VAL A 204 -2.82 -17.46 -20.99
C VAL A 204 -2.34 -18.31 -19.81
N GLN A 205 -2.71 -19.59 -19.74
CA GLN A 205 -2.32 -20.46 -18.64
C GLN A 205 -0.80 -20.57 -18.54
N SER A 206 -0.13 -20.88 -19.66
CA SER A 206 1.33 -20.97 -19.73
C SER A 206 2.02 -19.65 -19.37
N TYR A 207 1.43 -18.51 -19.77
CA TYR A 207 1.95 -17.18 -19.45
C TYR A 207 1.87 -16.88 -17.95
N LEU A 208 0.71 -17.14 -17.33
CA LEU A 208 0.50 -16.88 -15.91
C LEU A 208 1.25 -17.87 -15.01
N PHE A 209 1.41 -19.12 -15.46
CA PHE A 209 2.17 -20.15 -14.75
C PHE A 209 3.65 -19.77 -14.62
N LYS A 210 4.25 -19.23 -15.69
CA LYS A 210 5.65 -18.73 -15.68
C LYS A 210 5.90 -17.62 -14.66
N ILE A 211 4.86 -16.90 -14.24
CA ILE A 211 4.95 -15.84 -13.22
C ILE A 211 4.86 -16.43 -11.80
N SER A 212 4.45 -17.70 -11.67
CA SER A 212 4.04 -18.39 -10.44
C SER A 212 2.74 -17.86 -9.85
N TYR A 213 1.75 -18.75 -9.69
CA TYR A 213 0.43 -18.42 -9.14
C TYR A 213 0.50 -17.91 -7.71
N GLU A 214 1.47 -18.38 -6.92
CA GLU A 214 1.71 -17.93 -5.55
C GLU A 214 1.96 -16.42 -5.49
N ARG A 215 2.58 -15.84 -6.53
CA ARG A 215 3.01 -14.43 -6.51
C ARG A 215 1.89 -13.42 -6.74
N TRP A 216 0.71 -13.84 -7.20
CA TRP A 216 -0.34 -12.89 -7.59
C TRP A 216 -1.75 -13.35 -7.27
N SER A 217 -2.00 -14.65 -7.20
CA SER A 217 -3.32 -15.18 -6.86
C SER A 217 -3.52 -15.23 -5.34
N ARG A 218 -4.77 -15.12 -4.90
CA ARG A 218 -5.12 -15.27 -3.49
C ARG A 218 -5.12 -16.74 -3.07
N ALA A 219 -5.67 -17.63 -3.90
CA ALA A 219 -5.83 -19.04 -3.60
C ALA A 219 -4.49 -19.76 -3.28
N TYR A 220 -3.43 -19.40 -4.01
CA TYR A 220 -2.07 -19.95 -3.83
C TYR A 220 -1.17 -19.09 -2.91
N SER A 221 -1.70 -18.03 -2.30
CA SER A 221 -0.91 -17.16 -1.42
C SER A 221 -0.55 -17.88 -0.13
N LYS A 222 0.76 -17.95 0.18
CA LYS A 222 1.29 -18.48 1.44
C LYS A 222 1.08 -17.54 2.64
N VAL A 223 0.84 -16.25 2.38
CA VAL A 223 0.61 -15.23 3.42
C VAL A 223 -0.83 -14.76 3.38
N LYS A 224 -1.39 -14.45 4.56
CA LYS A 224 -2.73 -13.87 4.78
C LYS A 224 -2.83 -12.41 4.32
N ARG A 225 -2.46 -12.12 3.08
CA ARG A 225 -2.55 -10.75 2.52
C ARG A 225 -3.98 -10.27 2.26
N SER A 226 -4.98 -11.12 2.53
CA SER A 226 -6.43 -10.83 2.53
C SER A 226 -6.88 -10.03 1.32
N MET A 227 -6.95 -8.70 1.46
CA MET A 227 -7.49 -7.74 0.51
C MET A 227 -6.42 -6.88 -0.17
N VAL A 228 -5.15 -6.92 0.27
CA VAL A 228 -4.05 -6.16 -0.35
C VAL A 228 -3.51 -6.94 -1.55
N MET A 229 -4.30 -6.88 -2.62
CA MET A 229 -4.00 -7.51 -3.91
C MET A 229 -3.48 -6.47 -4.93
N THR A 230 -3.41 -5.20 -4.54
CA THR A 230 -3.11 -4.06 -5.41
C THR A 230 -2.14 -3.10 -4.77
N SER A 231 -1.48 -2.30 -5.60
CA SER A 231 -0.67 -1.13 -5.23
C SER A 231 -1.50 0.14 -5.02
N ASN A 232 -2.84 0.06 -4.99
CA ASN A 232 -3.73 1.23 -5.00
C ASN A 232 -3.46 2.19 -3.83
N ILE A 233 -3.04 1.68 -2.68
CA ILE A 233 -2.70 2.52 -1.51
C ILE A 233 -1.54 3.45 -1.88
N ALA A 234 -0.49 2.91 -2.50
CA ALA A 234 0.66 3.69 -2.93
C ALA A 234 0.30 4.62 -4.10
N GLU A 235 -0.50 4.17 -5.07
CA GLU A 235 -0.97 5.02 -6.19
C GLU A 235 -1.84 6.19 -5.71
N SER A 236 -2.71 5.96 -4.73
CA SER A 236 -3.54 7.00 -4.10
C SER A 236 -2.69 8.03 -3.38
N ILE A 237 -1.66 7.60 -2.65
CA ILE A 237 -0.69 8.48 -1.98
C ILE A 237 0.07 9.30 -3.03
N ASN A 238 0.55 8.66 -4.08
CA ASN A 238 1.24 9.33 -5.19
C ASN A 238 0.33 10.31 -5.96
N ALA A 239 -1.00 10.13 -5.89
CA ALA A 239 -1.97 11.10 -6.40
C ALA A 239 -2.15 12.30 -5.46
N VAL A 240 -2.32 12.08 -4.14
CA VAL A 240 -2.47 13.15 -3.13
C VAL A 240 -1.22 14.03 -3.03
N ASN A 241 -0.03 13.44 -3.19
CA ASN A 241 1.24 14.17 -3.22
C ASN A 241 1.34 15.19 -4.36
N LYS A 242 0.49 15.11 -5.39
CA LYS A 242 0.44 16.13 -6.45
C LYS A 242 -0.16 17.46 -5.97
N ASP A 243 -0.98 17.41 -4.92
CA ASP A 243 -1.71 18.57 -4.40
C ASP A 243 -1.16 19.09 -3.06
N ALA A 244 -0.19 18.40 -2.45
CA ALA A 244 0.75 18.83 -1.38
C ALA A 244 0.21 19.83 -0.32
N ARG A 245 -1.05 19.68 0.12
CA ARG A 245 -1.71 20.60 1.05
C ARG A 245 -2.17 19.98 2.38
N GLU A 246 -2.01 18.67 2.58
CA GLU A 246 -2.62 18.00 3.75
C GLU A 246 -1.60 17.22 4.60
N LEU A 247 -0.72 17.96 5.28
CA LEU A 247 0.14 17.42 6.34
C LEU A 247 -0.61 17.00 7.64
N PRO A 248 -1.78 17.55 8.04
CA PRO A 248 -2.45 17.11 9.28
C PRO A 248 -3.37 15.90 9.09
N TRP A 249 -3.08 15.00 8.14
CA TRP A 249 -3.91 13.82 7.88
C TRP A 249 -4.01 12.87 9.07
N ASN A 250 -2.94 12.73 9.85
CA ASN A 250 -2.89 11.85 11.02
C ASN A 250 -3.94 12.26 12.06
N ASN A 251 -4.05 13.56 12.35
CA ASN A 251 -5.02 14.08 13.30
C ASN A 251 -6.47 13.92 12.79
N LYS A 252 -6.69 14.07 11.47
CA LYS A 252 -8.00 13.82 10.84
C LYS A 252 -8.42 12.36 11.00
N ASN A 253 -7.50 11.43 10.74
CA ASN A 253 -7.75 9.99 10.90
C ASN A 253 -8.00 9.64 12.37
N ARG A 254 -7.20 10.16 13.30
CA ARG A 254 -7.39 9.96 14.74
C ARG A 254 -8.78 10.43 15.21
N LYS A 255 -9.21 11.63 14.80
CA LYS A 255 -10.55 12.15 15.13
C LYS A 255 -11.66 11.25 14.62
N SER A 256 -11.59 10.85 13.35
CA SER A 256 -12.55 9.91 12.75
C SER A 256 -12.61 8.59 13.53
N VAL A 257 -11.47 8.02 13.93
CA VAL A 257 -11.44 6.79 14.75
C VAL A 257 -12.04 7.02 16.14
N MET A 258 -11.76 8.15 16.80
CA MET A 258 -12.32 8.47 18.12
C MET A 258 -13.85 8.60 18.06
N GLU A 259 -14.36 9.28 17.04
CA GLU A 259 -15.80 9.51 16.79
C GLU A 259 -16.55 8.24 16.36
N THR A 260 -15.85 7.23 15.86
CA THR A 260 -16.43 5.95 15.46
C THR A 260 -17.01 5.20 16.67
N SER A 261 -18.29 4.80 16.62
CA SER A 261 -18.96 4.06 17.69
C SER A 261 -18.78 2.53 17.60
N THR A 262 -18.17 2.03 16.53
CA THR A 262 -18.01 0.61 16.25
C THR A 262 -16.74 0.02 16.88
N GLU A 263 -16.76 -1.29 17.17
CA GLU A 263 -15.60 -2.02 17.72
C GLU A 263 -14.47 -2.18 16.69
N LEU A 264 -14.82 -2.20 15.40
CA LEU A 264 -13.91 -2.28 14.28
C LEU A 264 -13.84 -0.95 13.53
N GLY A 265 -12.79 -0.73 12.74
CA GLY A 265 -12.76 0.39 11.80
C GLY A 265 -13.87 0.26 10.75
N GLU A 266 -14.39 1.41 10.29
CA GLU A 266 -15.60 1.52 9.46
C GLU A 266 -15.66 0.53 8.29
N LYS A 267 -14.55 0.34 7.58
CA LYS A 267 -14.46 -0.58 6.45
C LYS A 267 -14.76 -2.03 6.85
N TYR A 268 -14.18 -2.50 7.94
CA TYR A 268 -14.34 -3.90 8.37
C TYR A 268 -15.65 -4.11 9.12
N ASP A 269 -16.12 -3.10 9.85
CA ASP A 269 -17.48 -3.11 10.42
C ASP A 269 -18.53 -3.26 9.30
N LYS A 270 -18.39 -2.48 8.22
CA LYS A 270 -19.26 -2.59 7.04
C LYS A 270 -19.22 -3.99 6.42
N LEU A 271 -18.03 -4.55 6.18
CA LEU A 271 -17.88 -5.90 5.63
C LEU A 271 -18.50 -6.98 6.53
N LEU A 272 -18.37 -6.82 7.84
CA LEU A 272 -18.95 -7.73 8.82
C LEU A 272 -20.49 -7.65 8.83
N ARG A 273 -21.07 -6.45 8.68
CA ARG A 273 -22.53 -6.26 8.49
C ARG A 273 -23.03 -6.85 7.18
N GLU A 274 -22.29 -6.66 6.08
CA GLU A 274 -22.64 -7.26 4.79
C GLU A 274 -22.64 -8.79 4.87
N ASN A 275 -21.67 -9.39 5.58
CA ASN A 275 -21.65 -10.82 5.84
C ASN A 275 -22.83 -11.29 6.70
N LEU A 276 -23.35 -10.45 7.60
CA LEU A 276 -24.50 -10.79 8.46
C LEU A 276 -25.76 -10.94 7.60
N ILE A 277 -26.02 -9.92 6.78
CA ILE A 277 -27.16 -9.91 5.87
C ILE A 277 -27.09 -11.09 4.90
N ALA A 278 -25.89 -11.40 4.41
CA ALA A 278 -25.68 -12.54 3.51
C ALA A 278 -25.81 -13.92 4.20
N SER A 279 -25.82 -14.00 5.55
CA SER A 279 -25.91 -15.27 6.27
C SER A 279 -27.35 -15.72 6.57
N GLU A 280 -28.34 -14.82 6.44
CA GLU A 280 -29.71 -14.99 6.94
C GLU A 280 -30.46 -16.22 6.39
N GLN A 281 -30.00 -16.79 5.27
CA GLN A 281 -30.64 -17.95 4.61
C GLN A 281 -29.96 -19.29 4.90
N MET A 282 -29.00 -19.33 5.82
CA MET A 282 -28.16 -20.51 6.05
C MET A 282 -28.63 -21.35 7.23
N THR A 283 -28.43 -22.66 7.12
CA THR A 283 -28.71 -23.59 8.22
C THR A 283 -27.42 -24.10 8.84
N VAL A 284 -27.32 -24.03 10.17
CA VAL A 284 -26.17 -24.54 10.94
C VAL A 284 -26.48 -25.95 11.43
N ARG A 285 -25.53 -26.87 11.30
CA ARG A 285 -25.52 -28.13 12.06
C ARG A 285 -24.20 -28.29 12.79
N PRO A 286 -24.18 -28.40 14.13
CA PRO A 286 -22.96 -28.73 14.85
C PRO A 286 -22.52 -30.16 14.49
N ALA A 287 -21.26 -30.32 14.13
CA ALA A 287 -20.61 -31.62 13.97
C ALA A 287 -19.86 -32.00 15.26
N THR A 288 -19.24 -31.02 15.93
CA THR A 288 -18.65 -31.12 17.27
C THR A 288 -18.90 -29.81 18.03
N GLU A 289 -18.28 -29.63 19.20
CA GLU A 289 -18.32 -28.37 19.95
C GLU A 289 -17.66 -27.20 19.21
N GLN A 290 -16.74 -27.47 18.27
CA GLN A 290 -15.96 -26.45 17.56
C GLN A 290 -16.15 -26.46 16.04
N LEU A 291 -16.70 -27.55 15.49
CA LEU A 291 -16.91 -27.74 14.06
C LEU A 291 -18.39 -27.67 13.72
N TYR A 292 -18.70 -26.88 12.69
CA TYR A 292 -20.06 -26.62 12.25
C TYR A 292 -20.15 -26.77 10.74
N THR A 293 -21.18 -27.47 10.28
CA THR A 293 -21.51 -27.60 8.86
C THR A 293 -22.62 -26.62 8.51
N MET A 294 -22.32 -25.75 7.56
CA MET A 294 -23.20 -24.72 7.02
C MET A 294 -23.81 -25.15 5.70
N PHE A 295 -25.13 -25.08 5.61
CA PHE A 295 -25.89 -25.45 4.41
C PHE A 295 -26.45 -24.21 3.73
N GLU A 296 -26.13 -24.06 2.44
CA GLU A 296 -26.70 -23.07 1.52
C GLU A 296 -27.24 -23.84 0.30
N GLY A 297 -28.50 -24.28 0.38
CA GLY A 297 -29.06 -25.23 -0.58
C GLY A 297 -28.26 -26.54 -0.61
N VAL A 298 -27.66 -26.87 -1.77
CA VAL A 298 -26.81 -28.06 -1.94
C VAL A 298 -25.35 -27.84 -1.53
N ARG A 299 -24.93 -26.59 -1.31
CA ARG A 299 -23.55 -26.28 -0.95
C ARG A 299 -23.34 -26.44 0.54
N GLN A 300 -22.20 -27.00 0.90
CA GLN A 300 -21.80 -27.20 2.28
C GLN A 300 -20.48 -26.48 2.54
N ASN A 301 -20.39 -25.80 3.68
CA ASN A 301 -19.14 -25.23 4.16
C ASN A 301 -18.90 -25.66 5.59
N ILE A 302 -17.64 -25.95 5.92
CA ILE A 302 -17.23 -26.34 7.27
C ILE A 302 -16.59 -25.11 7.91
N VAL A 303 -16.99 -24.80 9.14
CA VAL A 303 -16.46 -23.71 9.96
C VAL A 303 -15.84 -24.32 11.22
N CYS A 304 -14.62 -23.91 11.55
CA CYS A 304 -13.99 -24.15 12.84
C CYS A 304 -13.81 -22.80 13.54
N LEU A 305 -14.50 -22.58 14.67
CA LEU A 305 -14.42 -21.31 15.40
C LEU A 305 -13.08 -21.15 16.12
N GLU A 306 -12.59 -22.23 16.75
CA GLU A 306 -11.31 -22.25 17.49
C GLU A 306 -10.13 -21.85 16.59
N GLU A 307 -10.04 -22.43 15.40
CA GLU A 307 -8.98 -22.12 14.44
C GLU A 307 -9.24 -20.84 13.63
N GLY A 308 -10.46 -20.30 13.68
CA GLY A 308 -10.89 -19.19 12.83
C GLY A 308 -10.88 -19.55 11.34
N THR A 309 -11.24 -20.79 10.99
CA THR A 309 -11.18 -21.31 9.62
C THR A 309 -12.55 -21.59 9.03
N CYS A 310 -12.67 -21.46 7.71
CA CYS A 310 -13.80 -21.95 6.95
C CYS A 310 -13.33 -22.60 5.65
N SER A 311 -14.03 -23.63 5.17
CA SER A 311 -13.76 -24.26 3.86
C SER A 311 -13.90 -23.27 2.69
N CYS A 312 -14.65 -22.17 2.86
CA CYS A 312 -14.71 -21.08 1.87
C CYS A 312 -13.43 -20.23 1.81
N ARG A 313 -12.50 -20.45 2.74
CA ARG A 313 -11.23 -19.78 2.96
C ARG A 313 -11.27 -18.30 3.33
N LYS A 314 -12.43 -17.64 3.28
CA LYS A 314 -12.55 -16.22 3.62
C LYS A 314 -12.19 -15.93 5.08
N PHE A 315 -12.64 -16.76 6.03
CA PHE A 315 -12.47 -16.49 7.46
C PHE A 315 -10.99 -16.36 7.85
N GLN A 316 -10.18 -17.36 7.50
CA GLN A 316 -8.76 -17.40 7.79
C GLN A 316 -7.91 -16.48 6.91
N MET A 317 -8.33 -16.21 5.66
CA MET A 317 -7.56 -15.36 4.74
C MET A 317 -7.79 -13.87 4.99
N ASP A 318 -9.02 -13.50 5.32
CA ASP A 318 -9.38 -12.12 5.63
C ASP A 318 -9.25 -11.78 7.11
N GLU A 319 -9.09 -12.79 7.97
CA GLU A 319 -9.00 -12.64 9.43
C GLU A 319 -10.23 -11.90 9.97
N LEU A 320 -11.38 -12.20 9.37
CA LEU A 320 -12.69 -11.62 9.62
C LEU A 320 -13.74 -12.72 9.42
N PRO A 321 -14.74 -12.87 10.31
CA PRO A 321 -15.82 -13.82 10.11
C PRO A 321 -16.44 -13.69 8.72
N CYS A 322 -16.40 -14.78 7.95
CA CYS A 322 -17.13 -14.87 6.71
C CYS A 322 -18.61 -15.13 7.00
N LEU A 323 -19.49 -14.92 6.02
CA LEU A 323 -20.92 -15.18 6.18
C LEU A 323 -21.26 -16.56 6.79
N HIS A 324 -20.50 -17.62 6.48
CA HIS A 324 -20.70 -18.95 7.08
C HIS A 324 -20.37 -18.96 8.57
N ALA A 325 -19.19 -18.43 8.93
CA ALA A 325 -18.77 -18.31 10.33
C ALA A 325 -19.72 -17.39 11.10
N TRP A 326 -20.33 -16.44 10.40
CA TRP A 326 -21.20 -15.48 11.01
C TRP A 326 -22.52 -16.10 11.49
N GLU A 327 -23.09 -16.99 10.67
CA GLU A 327 -24.27 -17.74 11.08
C GLU A 327 -24.00 -18.67 12.26
N VAL A 328 -22.82 -19.30 12.31
CA VAL A 328 -22.40 -20.12 13.46
C VAL A 328 -22.34 -19.26 14.73
N LEU A 329 -21.66 -18.12 14.67
CA LEU A 329 -21.53 -17.22 15.81
C LEU A 329 -22.89 -16.71 16.31
N LYS A 330 -23.82 -16.42 15.41
CA LYS A 330 -25.21 -16.07 15.76
C LYS A 330 -25.92 -17.21 16.48
N ASN A 331 -25.82 -18.44 15.96
CA ASN A 331 -26.41 -19.63 16.56
C ASN A 331 -25.84 -19.91 17.98
N GLN A 332 -24.55 -19.64 18.18
CA GLN A 332 -23.85 -19.81 19.45
C GLN A 332 -23.92 -18.57 20.36
N GLN A 333 -24.58 -17.48 19.92
CA GLN A 333 -24.69 -16.20 20.65
C GLN A 333 -23.34 -15.57 21.02
N LEU A 334 -22.33 -15.75 20.15
CA LEU A 334 -20.98 -15.23 20.33
C LEU A 334 -20.79 -13.90 19.61
N LYS A 335 -19.91 -13.05 20.16
CA LYS A 335 -19.63 -11.73 19.56
C LYS A 335 -18.63 -11.87 18.40
N PRO A 336 -18.92 -11.31 17.20
CA PRO A 336 -18.05 -11.42 16.03
C PRO A 336 -16.71 -10.73 16.22
N GLY A 337 -16.70 -9.60 16.92
CA GLY A 337 -15.52 -8.76 17.10
C GLY A 337 -14.38 -9.50 17.79
N GLN A 338 -14.70 -10.54 18.57
CA GLN A 338 -13.73 -11.43 19.22
C GLN A 338 -12.95 -12.29 18.20
N TYR A 339 -13.57 -12.60 17.06
CA TYR A 339 -13.02 -13.42 15.97
C TYR A 339 -12.44 -12.57 14.82
N CYS A 340 -12.35 -11.26 15.01
CA CYS A 340 -11.74 -10.34 14.05
C CYS A 340 -10.27 -10.08 14.40
N SER A 341 -9.43 -9.91 13.38
CA SER A 341 -8.03 -9.57 13.54
C SER A 341 -7.85 -8.35 14.45
N PHE A 342 -6.81 -8.40 15.29
CA PHE A 342 -6.38 -7.26 16.11
C PHE A 342 -6.23 -5.97 15.29
N TYR A 343 -5.72 -6.08 14.06
CA TYR A 343 -5.46 -4.94 13.18
C TYR A 343 -6.73 -4.19 12.73
N TYR A 344 -7.91 -4.79 12.87
CA TYR A 344 -9.18 -4.18 12.48
C TYR A 344 -9.88 -3.47 13.65
N LYS A 345 -9.41 -3.71 14.89
CA LYS A 345 -10.05 -3.20 16.10
C LYS A 345 -9.75 -1.71 16.29
N LYS A 346 -10.72 -0.99 16.85
CA LYS A 346 -10.61 0.43 17.20
C LYS A 346 -9.36 0.75 18.02
N ASP A 347 -9.01 -0.09 18.98
CA ASP A 347 -7.81 0.11 19.81
C ASP A 347 -6.50 0.06 19.00
N SER A 348 -6.41 -0.84 18.01
CA SER A 348 -5.24 -0.90 17.12
C SER A 348 -5.15 0.35 16.23
N LEU A 349 -6.30 0.87 15.80
CA LEU A 349 -6.38 2.13 15.04
C LEU A 349 -6.03 3.36 15.89
N LEU A 350 -6.44 3.39 17.15
CA LEU A 350 -6.07 4.49 18.06
C LEU A 350 -4.56 4.48 18.35
N ARG A 351 -3.96 3.30 18.53
CA ARG A 351 -2.51 3.14 18.71
C ARG A 351 -1.71 3.47 17.44
N THR A 352 -2.22 3.07 16.29
CA THR A 352 -1.70 3.47 14.98
C THR A 352 -1.49 4.99 14.88
N TYR A 353 -2.48 5.76 15.36
CA TYR A 353 -2.51 7.22 15.27
C TYR A 353 -2.25 7.87 16.64
N GLU A 354 -1.50 7.20 17.51
CA GLU A 354 -1.21 7.66 18.87
C GLU A 354 -0.37 8.93 18.88
N PHE A 355 0.71 8.90 18.10
CA PHE A 355 1.67 9.99 18.06
C PHE A 355 1.18 11.08 17.10
N PRO A 356 1.04 12.34 17.55
CA PRO A 356 0.65 13.43 16.69
C PRO A 356 1.75 13.75 15.67
N MET A 357 1.37 14.38 14.56
CA MET A 357 2.32 15.09 13.72
C MET A 357 2.10 16.58 13.91
N HIS A 358 3.14 17.25 14.38
CA HIS A 358 3.15 18.69 14.59
C HIS A 358 3.35 19.40 13.25
N PRO A 359 2.55 20.44 12.95
CA PRO A 359 2.76 21.26 11.77
C PRO A 359 4.11 21.97 11.88
N MET A 360 4.79 22.09 10.75
CA MET A 360 6.03 22.86 10.68
C MET A 360 5.74 24.33 11.03
N PRO A 361 6.56 24.98 11.90
CA PRO A 361 6.43 26.40 12.14
C PRO A 361 6.75 27.19 10.87
N ASP A 362 6.34 28.46 10.83
CA ASP A 362 6.70 29.37 9.74
C ASP A 362 8.22 29.48 9.59
N GLU A 363 8.72 29.54 8.35
CA GLU A 363 10.16 29.58 8.06
C GLU A 363 10.85 30.77 8.73
N SER A 364 10.15 31.89 8.93
CA SER A 364 10.69 33.07 9.64
C SER A 364 11.02 32.81 11.12
N LEU A 365 10.46 31.75 11.71
CA LEU A 365 10.66 31.36 13.10
C LEU A 365 11.71 30.25 13.28
N TRP A 366 12.29 29.76 12.17
CA TRP A 366 13.23 28.65 12.24
C TRP A 366 14.56 29.09 12.84
N VAL A 367 14.96 28.41 13.91
CA VAL A 367 16.29 28.56 14.53
C VAL A 367 17.16 27.42 14.02
N ILE A 368 18.02 27.73 13.06
CA ILE A 368 18.89 26.75 12.39
C ILE A 368 20.34 26.93 12.86
N PRO A 369 21.00 25.87 13.35
CA PRO A 369 22.42 25.90 13.66
C PRO A 369 23.29 26.24 12.44
N THR A 370 24.44 26.87 12.67
CA THR A 370 25.35 27.29 11.60
C THR A 370 25.80 26.10 10.75
N GLU A 371 26.02 24.93 11.35
CA GLU A 371 26.45 23.72 10.63
C GLU A 371 25.41 23.26 9.60
N VAL A 372 24.12 23.46 9.88
CA VAL A 372 23.02 23.12 8.97
C VAL A 372 22.82 24.19 7.90
N LEU A 373 23.09 25.46 8.22
CA LEU A 373 23.09 26.56 7.24
C LEU A 373 24.22 26.42 6.22
N GLU A 374 25.38 25.93 6.67
CA GLU A 374 26.56 25.68 5.84
C GLU A 374 26.46 24.37 5.04
N ASP A 375 25.54 23.47 5.40
CA ASP A 375 25.23 22.29 4.61
C ASP A 375 24.49 22.68 3.32
N VAL A 376 25.25 23.03 2.28
CA VAL A 376 24.68 23.41 0.98
C VAL A 376 24.50 22.19 0.09
N VAL A 377 23.29 22.05 -0.47
CA VAL A 377 22.93 20.99 -1.42
C VAL A 377 22.68 21.59 -2.79
N LEU A 378 23.48 21.17 -3.76
CA LEU A 378 23.33 21.61 -5.14
C LEU A 378 22.28 20.77 -5.88
N PRO A 379 21.61 21.33 -6.90
CA PRO A 379 20.71 20.54 -7.72
C PRO A 379 21.45 19.40 -8.44
N PRO A 380 20.74 18.35 -8.87
CA PRO A 380 21.35 17.25 -9.61
C PRO A 380 21.90 17.66 -10.97
N LYS A 381 22.97 16.99 -11.43
CA LYS A 381 23.71 17.35 -12.67
C LYS A 381 22.94 17.13 -13.99
N GLY A 382 21.71 16.60 -13.97
CA GLY A 382 20.90 16.35 -15.17
C GLY A 382 19.85 17.43 -15.45
N ARG A 383 20.02 18.26 -16.49
CA ARG A 383 18.96 19.13 -17.03
C ARG A 383 18.16 18.42 -18.14
N ARG A 384 16.86 18.71 -18.21
CA ARG A 384 15.96 18.25 -19.28
C ARG A 384 16.18 19.04 -20.59
N ASN A 385 16.04 18.37 -21.74
CA ASN A 385 15.86 19.04 -23.05
C ASN A 385 14.58 19.90 -23.08
N LEU A 386 14.65 21.05 -23.76
CA LEU A 386 13.57 22.04 -23.87
C LEU A 386 12.24 21.41 -24.36
N GLY A 387 11.14 21.52 -23.58
CA GLY A 387 9.80 21.10 -24.01
C GLY A 387 8.78 20.88 -22.88
N ARG A 388 7.48 21.02 -23.20
CA ARG A 388 6.35 20.89 -22.25
C ARG A 388 6.29 19.47 -21.63
N PRO A 389 6.34 19.32 -20.29
CA PRO A 389 6.06 18.05 -19.63
C PRO A 389 4.58 17.64 -19.81
N ARG A 390 4.34 16.39 -20.22
CA ARG A 390 2.97 15.83 -20.20
C ARG A 390 2.55 15.63 -18.75
N LYS A 391 1.42 16.24 -18.37
CA LYS A 391 0.87 16.15 -17.01
C LYS A 391 0.00 14.92 -16.80
N GLU A 392 -0.42 14.26 -17.87
CA GLU A 392 -1.25 13.06 -17.82
C GLU A 392 -0.58 11.91 -18.59
N ARG A 393 -0.72 10.68 -18.08
CA ARG A 393 -0.50 9.49 -18.90
C ARG A 393 -1.55 9.52 -20.01
N LEU A 394 -1.16 9.26 -21.25
CA LEU A 394 -2.13 8.96 -22.30
C LEU A 394 -2.96 7.78 -21.81
N LYS A 395 -4.27 7.99 -21.60
CA LYS A 395 -5.19 6.88 -21.42
C LYS A 395 -5.16 6.11 -22.75
N PRO A 396 -4.85 4.81 -22.76
CA PRO A 396 -4.97 4.03 -23.98
C PRO A 396 -6.44 4.08 -24.40
N ALA A 397 -6.65 4.35 -25.70
CA ALA A 397 -7.96 4.24 -26.33
C ALA A 397 -8.57 2.85 -26.15
#